data_AF-A0A098B6R2-F1
#
_entry.id   AF-A0A098B6R2-F1
#
_cell.length_a   1.000
_cell.length_b   1.000
_cell.length_c   1.000
_cell.angle_alpha   90.00
_cell.angle_beta   90.00
_cell.angle_gamma   90.00
#
_symmetry.space_group_name_H-M   'P 1'
#
loop_
_entity.id
_entity.type
_entity.pdbx_description
1 polymer ?
#
loop_
_entity_poly.entity_id
_entity_poly.type
_entity_poly.pdbx_seq_one_letter_code
_entity_poly.pdbx_strand_id
1 'polypeptide(L)'
;MDKAKLIDLIKTNPNALVYIPNPSDELKLLAVQKNGLALKHIEHPTPEMQELALANNSRAIQFIDNPTEEMMNKAIQDSWVNLEYLQHPSETIIKLAITQAGWAIKYVKHPSEELQLLAVRRHYDSIKFIKDPCPKAQEEAVRINYDALRYIDSPTPQAELLAIRNHESAIAFVKDLSKEKILQFLGVNFLVIKYVRNDITKAELEQVLKETLGQEDVDEKYVRDFLNSSTIHKNSGQMSLDKIMFIYHYGSRKAKKVAVDEKLKI
;
A
#
# COMPACT_ATOMS: atom_id res chain seq x y z
N MET A 1 -15.20 42.93 32.84
CA MET A 1 -13.74 42.99 32.62
C MET A 1 -13.48 44.08 31.58
N ASP A 2 -12.45 44.89 31.74
CA ASP A 2 -12.11 45.96 30.78
C ASP A 2 -11.82 45.35 29.39
N LYS A 3 -12.26 46.00 28.31
CA LYS A 3 -12.07 45.55 26.92
C LYS A 3 -10.59 45.35 26.60
N ALA A 4 -9.71 46.23 27.10
CA ALA A 4 -8.26 46.07 26.91
C ALA A 4 -7.73 44.77 27.54
N LYS A 5 -8.21 44.42 28.74
CA LYS A 5 -7.85 43.17 29.42
C LYS A 5 -8.38 41.94 28.70
N LEU A 6 -9.58 42.01 28.13
CA LEU A 6 -10.13 40.94 27.29
C LEU A 6 -9.29 40.72 26.02
N ILE A 7 -8.87 41.80 25.37
CA ILE A 7 -8.00 41.74 24.18
C ILE A 7 -6.65 41.11 24.54
N ASP A 8 -6.01 41.55 25.62
CA ASP A 8 -4.71 41.00 26.05
C ASP A 8 -4.82 39.53 26.49
N LEU A 9 -5.92 39.15 27.14
CA LEU A 9 -6.23 37.76 27.47
C LEU A 9 -6.28 36.90 26.21
N ILE A 10 -7.03 37.31 25.19
CA ILE A 10 -7.18 36.55 23.94
C ILE A 10 -5.88 36.53 23.12
N LYS A 11 -5.12 37.63 23.09
CA LYS A 11 -3.79 37.65 22.44
C LYS A 11 -2.84 36.62 23.04
N THR A 12 -2.92 36.41 24.35
CA THR A 12 -2.05 35.49 25.09
C THR A 12 -2.57 34.05 25.03
N ASN A 13 -3.88 33.87 25.15
CA ASN A 13 -4.54 32.57 25.10
C ASN A 13 -5.85 32.64 24.30
N PRO A 14 -5.84 32.32 23.00
CA PRO A 14 -7.03 32.38 22.16
C PRO A 14 -8.17 31.48 22.64
N ASN A 15 -7.86 30.36 23.28
CA ASN A 15 -8.89 29.43 23.80
C ASN A 15 -9.60 30.00 25.04
N ALA A 16 -9.09 31.07 25.66
CA ALA A 16 -9.79 31.75 26.75
C ALA A 16 -11.15 32.34 26.31
N LEU A 17 -11.40 32.40 24.99
CA LEU A 17 -12.69 32.78 24.41
C LEU A 17 -13.87 32.03 25.03
N VAL A 18 -13.69 30.74 25.38
CA VAL A 18 -14.74 29.91 26.01
C VAL A 18 -15.23 30.43 27.36
N TYR A 19 -14.41 31.23 28.05
CA TYR A 19 -14.75 31.78 29.37
C TYR A 19 -15.34 33.19 29.30
N ILE A 20 -15.48 33.76 28.10
CA ILE A 20 -16.03 35.10 27.90
C ILE A 20 -17.51 34.94 27.51
N PRO A 21 -18.47 35.34 28.37
CA PRO A 21 -19.87 35.29 28.01
C PRO A 21 -20.17 36.30 26.90
N ASN A 22 -20.84 35.86 25.83
CA ASN A 22 -21.23 36.67 24.67
C ASN A 22 -20.06 37.51 24.10
N PRO A 23 -18.96 36.87 23.64
CA PRO A 23 -17.80 37.61 23.13
C PRO A 23 -18.19 38.39 21.87
N SER A 24 -17.62 39.59 21.71
CA SER A 24 -17.82 40.38 20.49
C SER A 24 -17.16 39.71 19.28
N ASP A 25 -17.63 40.01 18.08
CA ASP A 25 -17.04 39.48 16.85
C ASP A 25 -15.57 39.90 16.68
N GLU A 26 -15.19 41.08 17.19
CA GLU A 26 -13.79 41.52 17.25
C GLU A 26 -12.91 40.58 18.09
N LEU A 27 -13.40 40.11 19.24
CA LEU A 27 -12.67 39.16 20.09
C LEU A 27 -12.63 37.75 19.47
N LYS A 28 -13.73 37.33 18.84
CA LYS A 28 -13.81 36.05 18.10
C LYS A 28 -12.82 36.03 16.94
N LEU A 29 -12.81 37.07 16.10
CA LEU A 29 -11.86 37.23 14.99
C LEU A 29 -10.42 37.25 15.50
N LEU A 30 -10.12 38.00 16.56
CA LEU A 30 -8.79 38.03 17.17
C LEU A 30 -8.35 36.64 17.68
N ALA A 31 -9.25 35.89 18.31
CA ALA A 31 -8.95 34.53 18.79
C ALA A 31 -8.61 33.61 17.62
N VAL A 32 -9.46 33.59 16.59
CA VAL A 32 -9.25 32.78 15.38
C VAL A 32 -7.97 33.18 14.64
N GLN A 33 -7.67 34.48 14.54
CA GLN A 33 -6.45 34.98 13.92
C GLN A 33 -5.19 34.49 14.62
N LYS A 34 -5.24 34.35 15.95
CA LYS A 34 -4.11 33.87 16.76
C LYS A 34 -4.01 32.35 16.79
N ASN A 35 -5.14 31.64 16.69
CA ASN A 35 -5.20 30.20 16.60
C ASN A 35 -6.49 29.78 15.89
N GLY A 36 -6.39 29.25 14.68
CA GLY A 36 -7.54 28.84 13.88
C GLY A 36 -8.42 27.80 14.57
N LEU A 37 -7.85 26.98 15.48
CA LEU A 37 -8.61 25.99 16.25
C LEU A 37 -9.50 26.62 17.33
N ALA A 38 -9.35 27.91 17.63
CA ALA A 38 -10.27 28.63 18.51
C ALA A 38 -11.69 28.71 17.92
N LEU A 39 -11.85 28.46 16.61
CA LEU A 39 -13.15 28.38 15.94
C LEU A 39 -14.12 27.42 16.65
N LYS A 40 -13.62 26.35 17.27
CA LYS A 40 -14.43 25.39 18.05
C LYS A 40 -15.19 26.00 19.24
N HIS A 41 -14.81 27.20 19.67
CA HIS A 41 -15.42 27.93 20.77
C HIS A 41 -16.42 29.00 20.30
N ILE A 42 -16.65 29.11 18.99
CA ILE A 42 -17.57 30.07 18.40
C ILE A 42 -18.80 29.33 17.92
N GLU A 43 -19.94 29.59 18.55
CA GLU A 43 -21.24 29.16 18.04
C GLU A 43 -21.60 29.99 16.80
N HIS A 44 -22.06 29.31 15.74
CA HIS A 44 -22.45 29.93 14.47
C HIS A 44 -21.40 30.91 13.89
N PRO A 45 -20.17 30.45 13.60
CA PRO A 45 -19.11 31.32 13.10
C PRO A 45 -19.49 31.93 11.74
N THR A 46 -19.10 33.18 11.51
CA THR A 46 -19.32 33.85 10.22
C THR A 46 -18.39 33.25 9.15
N PRO A 47 -18.72 33.38 7.85
CA PRO A 47 -17.82 32.95 6.78
C PRO A 47 -16.41 33.54 6.88
N GLU A 48 -16.29 34.79 7.33
CA GLU A 48 -15.00 35.44 7.58
C GLU A 48 -14.20 34.72 8.68
N MET A 49 -14.84 34.36 9.80
CA MET A 49 -14.19 33.61 10.87
C MET A 49 -13.76 32.22 10.39
N GLN A 50 -14.59 31.55 9.59
CA GLN A 50 -14.27 30.22 9.04
C GLN A 50 -13.06 30.28 8.09
N GLU A 51 -13.03 31.25 7.16
CA GLU A 51 -11.92 31.44 6.23
C GLU A 51 -10.62 31.81 6.94
N LEU A 52 -10.71 32.71 7.93
CA LEU A 52 -9.55 33.11 8.74
C LEU A 52 -9.01 31.93 9.56
N ALA A 53 -9.89 31.09 10.08
CA ALA A 53 -9.51 29.89 10.82
C ALA A 53 -8.76 28.91 9.91
N LEU A 54 -9.30 28.63 8.72
CA LEU A 54 -8.66 27.75 7.74
C LEU A 54 -7.33 28.29 7.22
N ALA A 55 -7.23 29.60 7.00
CA ALA A 55 -5.99 30.24 6.58
C ALA A 55 -4.90 30.15 7.66
N ASN A 56 -5.29 30.17 8.95
CA ASN A 56 -4.36 30.01 10.06
C ASN A 56 -3.99 28.54 10.32
N ASN A 57 -4.97 27.64 10.28
CA ASN A 57 -4.79 26.21 10.54
C ASN A 57 -5.83 25.40 9.74
N SER A 58 -5.39 24.67 8.73
CA SER A 58 -6.25 23.86 7.86
C SER A 58 -7.10 22.82 8.62
N ARG A 59 -6.63 22.35 9.78
CA ARG A 59 -7.36 21.42 10.65
C ARG A 59 -8.59 22.05 11.30
N ALA A 60 -8.75 23.38 11.22
CA ALA A 60 -9.97 24.07 11.63
C ALA A 60 -11.19 23.65 10.81
N ILE A 61 -11.00 23.01 9.65
CA ILE A 61 -12.08 22.44 8.82
C ILE A 61 -13.01 21.51 9.61
N GLN A 62 -12.50 20.86 10.68
CA GLN A 62 -13.28 19.99 11.56
C GLN A 62 -14.37 20.74 12.37
N PHE A 63 -14.28 22.07 12.46
CA PHE A 63 -15.21 22.94 13.19
C PHE A 63 -16.07 23.80 12.25
N ILE A 64 -16.07 23.49 10.95
CA ILE A 64 -16.90 24.16 9.95
C ILE A 64 -17.99 23.20 9.55
N ASP A 65 -19.24 23.56 9.87
CA ASP A 65 -20.40 22.81 9.42
C ASP A 65 -20.63 23.05 7.92
N ASN A 66 -20.73 21.97 7.14
CA ASN A 66 -20.94 22.00 5.69
C ASN A 66 -19.93 22.91 4.94
N PRO A 67 -18.62 22.62 5.00
CA PRO A 67 -17.61 23.44 4.32
C PRO A 67 -17.83 23.44 2.81
N THR A 68 -17.53 24.58 2.18
CA THR A 68 -17.58 24.68 0.71
C THR A 68 -16.51 23.82 0.07
N GLU A 69 -16.67 23.51 -1.23
CA GLU A 69 -15.66 22.73 -1.95
C GLU A 69 -14.29 23.46 -2.01
N GLU A 70 -14.29 24.79 -2.06
CA GLU A 70 -13.07 25.60 -1.97
C GLU A 70 -12.39 25.47 -0.59
N MET A 71 -13.16 25.53 0.50
CA MET A 71 -12.64 25.31 1.86
C MET A 71 -12.05 23.91 2.02
N MET A 72 -12.76 22.88 1.53
CA MET A 72 -12.27 21.50 1.54
C MET A 72 -10.99 21.36 0.73
N ASN A 73 -10.93 21.97 -0.46
CA ASN A 73 -9.74 21.92 -1.32
C ASN A 73 -8.54 22.56 -0.62
N LYS A 74 -8.70 23.77 -0.09
CA LYS A 74 -7.67 24.49 0.69
C LYS A 74 -7.19 23.67 1.89
N ALA A 75 -8.12 23.06 2.64
CA ALA A 75 -7.77 22.22 3.78
C ALA A 75 -6.96 20.98 3.36
N ILE A 76 -7.34 20.31 2.28
CA ILE A 76 -6.63 19.13 1.77
C ILE A 76 -5.28 19.50 1.16
N GLN A 77 -5.17 20.62 0.42
CA GLN A 77 -3.90 21.09 -0.14
C GLN A 77 -2.81 21.27 0.93
N ASP A 78 -3.19 21.73 2.12
CA ASP A 78 -2.27 21.87 3.25
C ASP A 78 -1.96 20.52 3.92
N SER A 79 -2.96 19.65 4.10
CA SER A 79 -2.74 18.30 4.63
C SER A 79 -3.82 17.31 4.22
N TRP A 80 -3.42 16.21 3.58
CA TRP A 80 -4.30 15.07 3.27
C TRP A 80 -4.98 14.46 4.51
N VAL A 81 -4.43 14.65 5.71
CA VAL A 81 -5.00 14.15 6.97
C VAL A 81 -6.35 14.80 7.26
N ASN A 82 -6.57 16.02 6.76
CA ASN A 82 -7.83 16.74 6.95
C ASN A 82 -9.03 16.05 6.30
N LEU A 83 -8.80 15.07 5.40
CA LEU A 83 -9.87 14.23 4.84
C LEU A 83 -10.66 13.50 5.95
N GLU A 84 -10.03 13.21 7.09
CA GLU A 84 -10.66 12.61 8.27
C GLU A 84 -11.90 13.38 8.76
N TYR A 85 -11.90 14.70 8.58
CA TYR A 85 -12.92 15.58 9.13
C TYR A 85 -14.05 15.90 8.14
N LEU A 86 -13.90 15.50 6.87
CA LEU A 86 -14.86 15.85 5.83
C LEU A 86 -16.02 14.86 5.81
N GLN A 87 -17.24 15.39 5.89
CA GLN A 87 -18.45 14.61 5.66
C GLN A 87 -18.81 14.66 4.18
N HIS A 88 -18.92 13.49 3.54
CA HIS A 88 -19.30 13.35 2.12
C HIS A 88 -18.45 14.20 1.14
N PRO A 89 -17.10 14.17 1.21
CA PRO A 89 -16.26 14.90 0.26
C PRO A 89 -16.51 14.44 -1.18
N SER A 90 -16.38 15.36 -2.13
CA SER A 90 -16.47 15.01 -3.55
C SER A 90 -15.34 14.06 -3.94
N GLU A 91 -15.54 13.30 -5.02
CA GLU A 91 -14.51 12.39 -5.52
C GLU A 91 -13.21 13.13 -5.89
N THR A 92 -13.32 14.38 -6.36
CA THR A 92 -12.18 15.26 -6.64
C THR A 92 -11.35 15.54 -5.38
N ILE A 93 -12.01 15.86 -4.26
CA ILE A 93 -11.34 16.12 -2.97
C ILE A 93 -10.66 14.84 -2.45
N ILE A 94 -11.34 13.69 -2.58
CA ILE A 94 -10.77 12.39 -2.20
C ILE A 94 -9.51 12.07 -3.04
N LYS A 95 -9.60 12.22 -4.37
CA LYS A 95 -8.46 12.00 -5.29
C LYS A 95 -7.29 12.92 -4.96
N LEU A 96 -7.55 14.19 -4.63
CA LEU A 96 -6.52 15.15 -4.23
C LEU A 96 -5.76 14.67 -2.98
N ALA A 97 -6.48 14.21 -1.95
CA ALA A 97 -5.87 13.69 -0.73
C ALA A 97 -5.03 12.41 -0.98
N ILE A 98 -5.57 11.45 -1.74
CA ILE A 98 -4.87 10.20 -2.08
C ILE A 98 -3.62 10.47 -2.93
N THR A 99 -3.68 11.44 -3.84
CA THR A 99 -2.53 11.82 -4.68
C THR A 99 -1.36 12.35 -3.84
N GLN A 100 -1.65 13.09 -2.77
CA GLN A 100 -0.61 13.49 -1.82
C GLN A 100 -0.05 12.27 -1.08
N ALA A 101 -0.91 11.44 -0.48
CA ALA A 101 -0.52 10.23 0.21
C ALA A 101 -1.57 9.11 0.05
N GLY A 102 -1.15 7.96 -0.48
CA GLY A 102 -2.04 6.81 -0.71
C GLY A 102 -2.76 6.32 0.56
N TRP A 103 -2.19 6.56 1.74
CA TRP A 103 -2.81 6.21 3.03
C TRP A 103 -4.06 7.02 3.36
N ALA A 104 -4.34 8.13 2.66
CA ALA A 104 -5.57 8.88 2.81
C ALA A 104 -6.82 8.03 2.52
N ILE A 105 -6.68 6.93 1.76
CA ILE A 105 -7.74 5.96 1.50
C ILE A 105 -8.39 5.42 2.77
N LYS A 106 -7.67 5.42 3.91
CA LYS A 106 -8.18 4.98 5.22
C LYS A 106 -9.38 5.80 5.71
N TYR A 107 -9.56 7.01 5.19
CA TYR A 107 -10.69 7.89 5.52
C TYR A 107 -11.86 7.79 4.52
N VAL A 108 -11.71 7.00 3.46
CA VAL A 108 -12.72 6.82 2.42
C VAL A 108 -13.56 5.60 2.71
N LYS A 109 -14.86 5.80 2.92
CA LYS A 109 -15.81 4.68 3.07
C LYS A 109 -16.11 4.09 1.69
N HIS A 110 -16.00 2.77 1.56
CA HIS A 110 -16.28 2.03 0.32
C HIS A 110 -15.60 2.62 -0.93
N PRO A 111 -14.26 2.70 -0.96
CA PRO A 111 -13.54 3.31 -2.09
C PRO A 111 -13.79 2.54 -3.39
N SER A 112 -14.02 3.29 -4.48
CA SER A 112 -14.14 2.70 -5.82
C SER A 112 -12.84 2.03 -6.24
N GLU A 113 -12.91 1.11 -7.21
CA GLU A 113 -11.72 0.46 -7.78
C GLU A 113 -10.66 1.48 -8.23
N GLU A 114 -11.08 2.61 -8.81
CA GLU A 114 -10.17 3.68 -9.23
C GLU A 114 -9.40 4.29 -8.05
N LEU A 115 -10.09 4.58 -6.95
CA LEU A 115 -9.48 5.14 -5.74
C LEU A 115 -8.55 4.13 -5.06
N GLN A 116 -8.92 2.85 -5.04
CA GLN A 116 -8.07 1.78 -4.52
C GLN A 116 -6.77 1.69 -5.33
N LEU A 117 -6.87 1.68 -6.67
CA LEU A 117 -5.70 1.66 -7.56
C LEU A 117 -4.82 2.90 -7.40
N LEU A 118 -5.42 4.08 -7.29
CA LEU A 118 -4.70 5.33 -7.06
C LEU A 118 -3.92 5.27 -5.74
N ALA A 119 -4.53 4.75 -4.68
CA ALA A 119 -3.90 4.62 -3.37
C ALA A 119 -2.70 3.66 -3.40
N VAL A 120 -2.87 2.45 -3.94
CA VAL A 120 -1.79 1.43 -3.97
C VAL A 120 -0.63 1.84 -4.88
N ARG A 121 -0.91 2.53 -6.00
CA ARG A 121 0.14 3.11 -6.86
C ARG A 121 0.97 4.16 -6.15
N ARG A 122 0.34 4.93 -5.26
CA ARG A 122 1.03 5.94 -4.47
C ARG A 122 1.85 5.31 -3.35
N HIS A 123 1.26 4.41 -2.60
CA HIS A 123 1.92 3.62 -1.57
C HIS A 123 1.35 2.20 -1.58
N TYR A 124 2.16 1.20 -1.93
CA TYR A 124 1.68 -0.19 -2.05
C TYR A 124 1.02 -0.69 -0.76
N ASP A 125 1.53 -0.26 0.40
CA ASP A 125 1.07 -0.68 1.72
C ASP A 125 -0.23 0.03 2.15
N SER A 126 -0.75 0.99 1.36
CA SER A 126 -2.08 1.56 1.58
C SER A 126 -3.20 0.52 1.44
N ILE A 127 -2.92 -0.61 0.78
CA ILE A 127 -3.85 -1.73 0.69
C ILE A 127 -4.29 -2.25 2.07
N LYS A 128 -3.45 -2.09 3.11
CA LYS A 128 -3.79 -2.44 4.51
C LYS A 128 -4.99 -1.67 5.07
N PHE A 129 -5.35 -0.55 4.46
CA PHE A 129 -6.47 0.30 4.86
C PHE A 129 -7.72 0.11 4.00
N ILE A 130 -7.65 -0.76 2.98
CA ILE A 130 -8.77 -1.04 2.08
C ILE A 130 -9.44 -2.31 2.59
N LYS A 131 -10.68 -2.18 3.07
CA LYS A 131 -11.51 -3.35 3.39
C LYS A 131 -11.90 -4.03 2.07
N ASP A 132 -11.62 -5.33 1.96
CA ASP A 132 -11.93 -6.16 0.78
C ASP A 132 -11.38 -5.55 -0.53
N PRO A 133 -10.04 -5.41 -0.69
CA PRO A 133 -9.44 -4.78 -1.86
C PRO A 133 -9.78 -5.55 -3.14
N CYS A 134 -10.11 -4.84 -4.21
CA CYS A 134 -10.46 -5.46 -5.48
C CYS A 134 -9.25 -6.22 -6.07
N PRO A 135 -9.48 -7.25 -6.91
CA PRO A 135 -8.40 -8.06 -7.49
C PRO A 135 -7.29 -7.22 -8.12
N LYS A 136 -7.64 -6.18 -8.90
CA LYS A 136 -6.66 -5.31 -9.55
C LYS A 136 -5.82 -4.52 -8.54
N ALA A 137 -6.38 -4.07 -7.43
CA ALA A 137 -5.63 -3.36 -6.39
C ALA A 137 -4.66 -4.30 -5.66
N GLN A 138 -5.08 -5.54 -5.41
CA GLN A 138 -4.21 -6.58 -4.84
C GLN A 138 -3.02 -6.86 -5.76
N GLU A 139 -3.29 -7.14 -7.04
CA GLU A 139 -2.28 -7.41 -8.07
C GLU A 139 -1.31 -6.23 -8.24
N GLU A 140 -1.83 -5.00 -8.26
CA GLU A 140 -1.02 -3.79 -8.37
C GLU A 140 -0.10 -3.61 -7.16
N ALA A 141 -0.61 -3.82 -5.94
CA ALA A 141 0.17 -3.67 -4.72
C ALA A 141 1.34 -4.67 -4.66
N VAL A 142 1.08 -5.97 -4.93
CA VAL A 142 2.13 -7.01 -4.94
C VAL A 142 3.11 -6.85 -6.10
N ARG A 143 2.67 -6.25 -7.21
CA ARG A 143 3.54 -5.91 -8.35
C ARG A 143 4.55 -4.83 -7.99
N ILE A 144 4.15 -3.85 -7.17
CA ILE A 144 5.03 -2.80 -6.66
C ILE A 144 5.96 -3.36 -5.57
N ASN A 145 5.42 -4.12 -4.62
CA ASN A 145 6.21 -4.81 -3.60
C ASN A 145 5.48 -6.08 -3.12
N TYR A 146 6.15 -7.23 -3.23
CA TYR A 146 5.61 -8.53 -2.79
C TYR A 146 5.17 -8.54 -1.32
N ASP A 147 5.80 -7.73 -0.46
CA ASP A 147 5.44 -7.58 0.96
C ASP A 147 4.01 -7.10 1.16
N ALA A 148 3.39 -6.49 0.14
CA ALA A 148 1.98 -6.12 0.15
C ALA A 148 1.07 -7.31 0.50
N LEU A 149 1.46 -8.53 0.10
CA LEU A 149 0.68 -9.74 0.33
C LEU A 149 0.38 -9.96 1.81
N ARG A 150 1.28 -9.55 2.72
CA ARG A 150 1.09 -9.63 4.18
C ARG A 150 -0.15 -8.88 4.66
N TYR A 151 -0.56 -7.82 3.96
CA TYR A 151 -1.67 -6.95 4.37
C TYR A 151 -3.01 -7.35 3.75
N ILE A 152 -3.05 -8.37 2.90
CA ILE A 152 -4.26 -8.78 2.19
C ILE A 152 -4.90 -9.95 2.94
N ASP A 153 -6.09 -9.75 3.48
CA ASP A 153 -6.75 -10.79 4.27
C ASP A 153 -7.16 -12.01 3.44
N SER A 154 -7.68 -11.76 2.24
CA SER A 154 -8.10 -12.78 1.28
C SER A 154 -7.47 -12.52 -0.09
N PRO A 155 -6.18 -12.90 -0.27
CA PRO A 155 -5.49 -12.67 -1.53
C PRO A 155 -6.08 -13.51 -2.65
N THR A 156 -6.21 -12.93 -3.85
CA THR A 156 -6.58 -13.72 -5.03
C THR A 156 -5.44 -14.67 -5.41
N PRO A 157 -5.72 -15.82 -6.04
CA PRO A 157 -4.68 -16.71 -6.54
C PRO A 157 -3.67 -16.00 -7.45
N GLN A 158 -4.14 -15.04 -8.24
CA GLN A 158 -3.29 -14.23 -9.12
C GLN A 158 -2.37 -13.29 -8.33
N ALA A 159 -2.86 -12.65 -7.26
CA ALA A 159 -2.03 -11.82 -6.40
C ALA A 159 -0.94 -12.64 -5.68
N GLU A 160 -1.28 -13.85 -5.19
CA GLU A 160 -0.28 -14.78 -4.62
C GLU A 160 0.80 -15.13 -5.67
N LEU A 161 0.39 -15.55 -6.88
CA LEU A 161 1.32 -15.90 -7.96
C LEU A 161 2.24 -14.74 -8.35
N LEU A 162 1.71 -13.52 -8.46
CA LEU A 162 2.50 -12.33 -8.77
C LEU A 162 3.50 -12.01 -7.66
N ALA A 163 3.08 -12.10 -6.40
CA ALA A 163 3.97 -11.88 -5.26
C ALA A 163 5.12 -12.90 -5.23
N ILE A 164 4.81 -14.20 -5.41
CA ILE A 164 5.81 -15.28 -5.49
C ILE A 164 6.77 -15.08 -6.67
N ARG A 165 6.23 -14.73 -7.85
CA ARG A 165 7.05 -14.47 -9.05
C ARG A 165 8.04 -13.33 -8.81
N ASN A 166 7.61 -12.28 -8.10
CA ASN A 166 8.46 -11.15 -7.76
C ASN A 166 9.52 -11.52 -6.72
N HIS A 167 9.17 -12.30 -5.70
CA HIS A 167 10.12 -12.70 -4.67
C HIS A 167 9.68 -13.97 -3.94
N GLU A 168 10.60 -14.92 -3.75
CA GLU A 168 10.27 -16.22 -3.16
C GLU A 168 9.80 -16.13 -1.71
N SER A 169 10.22 -15.08 -0.99
CA SER A 169 9.88 -14.91 0.44
C SER A 169 8.41 -14.54 0.65
N ALA A 170 7.69 -14.16 -0.42
CA ALA A 170 6.24 -13.95 -0.36
C ALA A 170 5.48 -15.21 0.09
N ILE A 171 6.07 -16.41 -0.05
CA ILE A 171 5.45 -17.66 0.41
C ILE A 171 5.16 -17.65 1.92
N ALA A 172 5.93 -16.89 2.69
CA ALA A 172 5.70 -16.75 4.13
C ALA A 172 4.37 -16.03 4.47
N PHE A 173 3.75 -15.36 3.50
CA PHE A 173 2.47 -14.65 3.66
C PHE A 173 1.29 -15.36 3.02
N VAL A 174 1.51 -16.48 2.33
CA VAL A 174 0.43 -17.28 1.74
C VAL A 174 -0.29 -18.04 2.84
N LYS A 175 -1.60 -17.80 2.96
CA LYS A 175 -2.48 -18.56 3.85
C LYS A 175 -2.86 -19.89 3.19
N ASP A 176 -3.00 -20.92 4.02
CA ASP A 176 -3.41 -22.27 3.61
C ASP A 176 -2.55 -22.84 2.47
N LEU A 177 -1.24 -22.97 2.74
CA LEU A 177 -0.26 -23.46 1.77
C LEU A 177 -0.46 -24.95 1.49
N SER A 178 -1.31 -25.26 0.51
CA SER A 178 -1.53 -26.63 0.03
C SER A 178 -0.37 -27.11 -0.83
N LYS A 179 -0.24 -28.43 -0.98
CA LYS A 179 0.74 -29.04 -1.88
C LYS A 179 0.57 -28.53 -3.33
N GLU A 180 -0.67 -28.38 -3.80
CA GLU A 180 -0.96 -27.86 -5.14
C GLU A 180 -0.42 -26.44 -5.33
N LYS A 181 -0.64 -25.55 -4.34
CA LYS A 181 -0.06 -24.21 -4.35
C LYS A 181 1.47 -24.25 -4.37
N ILE A 182 2.08 -25.11 -3.56
CA ILE A 182 3.56 -25.28 -3.52
C ILE A 182 4.11 -25.62 -4.91
N LEU A 183 3.53 -26.61 -5.58
CA LEU A 183 3.98 -27.03 -6.91
C LEU A 183 3.79 -25.91 -7.94
N GLN A 184 2.68 -25.19 -7.88
CA GLN A 184 2.43 -24.03 -8.74
C GLN A 184 3.45 -22.90 -8.50
N PHE A 185 3.76 -22.61 -7.24
CA PHE A 185 4.72 -21.58 -6.84
C PHE A 185 6.15 -21.92 -7.25
N LEU A 186 6.55 -23.19 -7.12
CA LEU A 186 7.82 -23.69 -7.64
C LEU A 186 7.92 -23.50 -9.15
N GLY A 187 6.81 -23.68 -9.89
CA GLY A 187 6.78 -23.49 -11.33
C GLY A 187 6.95 -22.04 -11.79
N VAL A 188 6.60 -21.04 -10.96
CA VAL A 188 6.76 -19.61 -11.28
C VAL A 188 8.00 -18.96 -10.65
N ASN A 189 8.52 -19.51 -9.55
CA ASN A 189 9.76 -19.07 -8.92
C ASN A 189 10.45 -20.25 -8.23
N PHE A 190 11.51 -20.77 -8.87
CA PHE A 190 12.23 -21.92 -8.35
C PHE A 190 12.81 -21.71 -6.94
N LEU A 191 13.18 -20.47 -6.57
CA LEU A 191 13.79 -20.19 -5.26
C LEU A 191 12.86 -20.45 -4.08
N VAL A 192 11.55 -20.61 -4.33
CA VAL A 192 10.57 -21.11 -3.35
C VAL A 192 11.03 -22.43 -2.71
N ILE A 193 11.80 -23.25 -3.42
CA ILE A 193 12.34 -24.52 -2.90
C ILE A 193 13.10 -24.37 -1.58
N LYS A 194 13.67 -23.19 -1.29
CA LYS A 194 14.34 -22.88 -0.02
C LYS A 194 13.42 -23.07 1.19
N TYR A 195 12.11 -22.89 1.01
CA TYR A 195 11.11 -22.92 2.07
C TYR A 195 10.35 -24.24 2.15
N VAL A 196 10.18 -24.94 1.01
CA VAL A 196 9.21 -26.05 0.87
C VAL A 196 9.84 -27.40 0.54
N ARG A 197 11.19 -27.50 0.58
CA ARG A 197 11.89 -28.73 0.16
C ARG A 197 11.44 -29.98 0.93
N ASN A 198 10.94 -29.84 2.15
CA ASN A 198 10.52 -31.00 2.96
C ASN A 198 9.05 -31.39 2.69
N ASP A 199 8.31 -30.57 1.94
CA ASP A 199 6.87 -30.72 1.72
C ASP A 199 6.53 -31.36 0.37
N ILE A 200 7.55 -31.62 -0.44
CA ILE A 200 7.44 -32.22 -1.78
C ILE A 200 8.38 -33.42 -1.94
N THR A 201 8.01 -34.32 -2.84
CA THR A 201 8.85 -35.43 -3.29
C THR A 201 9.76 -35.01 -4.45
N LYS A 202 10.82 -35.79 -4.69
CA LYS A 202 11.69 -35.61 -5.86
C LYS A 202 10.92 -35.72 -7.18
N ALA A 203 9.98 -36.66 -7.28
CA ALA A 203 9.20 -36.87 -8.49
C ALA A 203 8.29 -35.67 -8.81
N GLU A 204 7.63 -35.12 -7.80
CA GLU A 204 6.80 -33.90 -7.96
C GLU A 204 7.66 -32.72 -8.42
N LEU A 205 8.83 -32.51 -7.82
CA LEU A 205 9.74 -31.46 -8.24
C LEU A 205 10.25 -31.66 -9.68
N GLU A 206 10.67 -32.87 -10.04
CA GLU A 206 11.12 -33.16 -11.40
C GLU A 206 10.01 -32.93 -12.43
N GLN A 207 8.76 -33.21 -12.07
CA GLN A 207 7.62 -32.94 -12.94
C GLN A 207 7.46 -31.43 -13.18
N VAL A 208 7.44 -30.62 -12.11
CA VAL A 208 7.38 -29.15 -12.23
C VAL A 208 8.55 -28.61 -13.07
N LEU A 209 9.76 -29.11 -12.84
CA LEU A 209 10.95 -28.69 -13.58
C LEU A 209 10.88 -29.06 -15.07
N LYS A 210 10.38 -30.26 -15.42
CA LYS A 210 10.18 -30.66 -16.82
C LYS A 210 9.18 -29.74 -17.52
N GLU A 211 8.07 -29.46 -16.85
CA GLU A 211 7.02 -28.59 -17.38
C GLU A 211 7.51 -27.16 -17.57
N THR A 212 8.16 -26.55 -16.57
CA THR A 212 8.64 -25.17 -16.67
C THR A 212 9.84 -25.02 -17.59
N LEU A 213 10.89 -25.84 -17.44
CA LEU A 213 12.11 -25.71 -18.25
C LEU A 213 11.88 -26.14 -19.71
N GLY A 214 10.86 -26.97 -19.98
CA GLY A 214 10.46 -27.38 -21.32
C GLY A 214 9.72 -26.31 -22.12
N GLN A 215 9.29 -25.21 -21.51
CA GLN A 215 8.63 -24.09 -22.19
C GLN A 215 9.62 -23.31 -23.06
N GLU A 216 9.28 -23.04 -24.33
CA GLU A 216 10.12 -22.25 -25.24
C GLU A 216 10.22 -20.78 -24.81
N ASP A 217 9.22 -20.25 -24.11
CA ASP A 217 9.19 -18.91 -23.55
C ASP A 217 9.71 -18.82 -22.10
N VAL A 218 10.22 -19.93 -21.52
CA VAL A 218 10.73 -19.99 -20.14
C VAL A 218 11.58 -18.77 -19.76
N ASP A 219 11.33 -18.20 -18.58
CA ASP A 219 12.07 -17.03 -18.09
C ASP A 219 13.56 -17.38 -17.87
N GLU A 220 14.46 -16.55 -18.40
CA GLU A 220 15.90 -16.78 -18.21
C GLU A 220 16.30 -16.73 -16.73
N LYS A 221 15.66 -15.84 -15.95
CA LYS A 221 15.89 -15.74 -14.50
C LYS A 221 15.55 -17.06 -13.82
N TYR A 222 14.44 -17.70 -14.19
CA TYR A 222 14.07 -19.00 -13.65
C TYR A 222 15.15 -20.06 -13.91
N VAL A 223 15.64 -20.14 -15.14
CA VAL A 223 16.70 -21.11 -15.52
C VAL A 223 17.99 -20.84 -14.73
N ARG A 224 18.40 -19.58 -14.60
CA ARG A 224 19.60 -19.19 -13.83
C ARG A 224 19.43 -19.47 -12.34
N ASP A 225 18.29 -19.13 -11.76
CA ASP A 225 17.97 -19.42 -10.36
C ASP A 225 17.99 -20.94 -10.09
N PHE A 226 17.43 -21.74 -11.00
CA PHE A 226 17.52 -23.19 -10.94
C PHE A 226 18.96 -23.68 -10.94
N LEU A 227 19.77 -23.26 -11.91
CA LEU A 227 21.18 -23.66 -12.04
C LEU A 227 22.00 -23.29 -10.80
N ASN A 228 21.87 -22.05 -10.32
CA ASN A 228 22.72 -21.47 -9.29
C ASN A 228 22.28 -21.77 -7.85
N SER A 229 21.05 -22.25 -7.64
CA SER A 229 20.56 -22.56 -6.31
C SER A 229 21.37 -23.65 -5.58
N SER A 230 21.76 -23.37 -4.35
CA SER A 230 22.45 -24.34 -3.49
C SER A 230 21.51 -25.31 -2.76
N THR A 231 20.18 -25.12 -2.87
CA THR A 231 19.22 -25.98 -2.16
C THR A 231 19.21 -27.40 -2.72
N ILE A 232 19.54 -27.56 -4.01
CA ILE A 232 19.59 -28.84 -4.71
C ILE A 232 20.97 -29.01 -5.33
N HIS A 233 21.74 -29.96 -4.80
CA HIS A 233 23.06 -30.30 -5.28
C HIS A 233 23.15 -31.76 -5.71
N LYS A 234 24.06 -32.05 -6.65
CA LYS A 234 24.34 -33.40 -7.15
C LYS A 234 24.70 -34.40 -6.02
N ASN A 235 25.19 -33.90 -4.89
CA ASN A 235 25.63 -34.69 -3.73
C ASN A 235 24.75 -34.49 -2.47
N SER A 236 23.60 -33.80 -2.55
CA SER A 236 22.74 -33.54 -1.38
C SER A 236 21.60 -34.56 -1.27
N GLY A 237 21.86 -35.68 -0.59
CA GLY A 237 20.83 -36.61 -0.08
C GLY A 237 19.71 -36.99 -1.06
N GLN A 238 18.46 -36.98 -0.58
CA GLN A 238 17.28 -37.52 -1.27
C GLN A 238 16.81 -36.70 -2.49
N MET A 239 17.33 -35.48 -2.69
CA MET A 239 16.95 -34.56 -3.78
C MET A 239 18.07 -34.29 -4.79
N SER A 240 19.05 -35.17 -4.91
CA SER A 240 20.16 -34.97 -5.84
C SER A 240 19.71 -34.91 -7.30
N LEU A 241 20.18 -33.89 -8.02
CA LEU A 241 19.88 -33.68 -9.43
C LEU A 241 21.09 -33.08 -10.18
N ASP A 242 21.47 -33.69 -11.30
CA ASP A 242 22.42 -33.10 -12.24
C ASP A 242 21.67 -32.09 -13.13
N LYS A 243 21.72 -30.82 -12.73
CA LYS A 243 20.92 -29.75 -13.34
C LYS A 243 21.23 -29.52 -14.82
N ILE A 244 22.49 -29.69 -15.21
CA ILE A 244 22.94 -29.50 -16.59
C ILE A 244 22.39 -30.63 -17.45
N MET A 245 22.55 -31.88 -17.01
CA MET A 245 22.00 -33.02 -17.72
C MET A 245 20.46 -32.99 -17.75
N PHE A 246 19.83 -32.50 -16.70
CA PHE A 246 18.38 -32.33 -16.64
C PHE A 246 17.89 -31.35 -17.71
N ILE A 247 18.50 -30.17 -17.82
CA ILE A 247 18.17 -29.20 -18.88
C ILE A 247 18.50 -29.76 -20.27
N TYR A 248 19.58 -30.51 -20.42
CA TYR A 248 19.92 -31.15 -21.69
C TYR A 248 18.83 -32.11 -22.18
N HIS A 249 18.27 -32.92 -21.28
CA HIS A 249 17.23 -33.89 -21.63
C HIS A 249 15.84 -33.26 -21.76
N TYR A 250 15.45 -32.37 -20.85
CA TYR A 250 14.06 -31.91 -20.71
C TYR A 250 13.85 -30.43 -21.02
N GLY A 251 14.91 -29.62 -21.05
CA GLY A 251 14.81 -28.19 -21.29
C GLY A 251 14.51 -27.84 -22.75
N SER A 252 13.82 -26.72 -22.94
CA SER A 252 13.60 -26.08 -24.24
C SER A 252 14.90 -25.61 -24.88
N ARG A 253 14.83 -25.19 -26.15
CA ARG A 253 16.00 -24.62 -26.83
C ARG A 253 16.51 -23.38 -26.09
N LYS A 254 15.60 -22.55 -25.58
CA LYS A 254 15.92 -21.37 -24.77
C LYS A 254 16.62 -21.75 -23.47
N ALA A 255 16.08 -22.71 -22.71
CA ALA A 255 16.69 -23.16 -21.45
C ALA A 255 18.12 -23.69 -21.66
N LYS A 256 18.34 -24.48 -22.72
CA LYS A 256 19.67 -25.01 -23.07
C LYS A 256 20.67 -23.91 -23.41
N LYS A 257 20.25 -22.90 -24.16
CA LYS A 257 21.10 -21.73 -24.47
C LYS A 257 21.51 -20.99 -23.20
N VAL A 258 20.55 -20.67 -22.33
CA VAL A 258 20.80 -19.99 -21.05
C VAL A 258 21.76 -20.80 -20.17
N ALA A 259 21.60 -22.12 -20.13
CA ALA A 259 22.47 -23.00 -19.36
C ALA A 259 23.91 -23.04 -19.87
N VAL A 260 24.11 -23.04 -21.19
CA VAL A 260 25.45 -22.91 -21.80
C VAL A 260 26.06 -21.56 -21.46
N ASP A 261 25.32 -20.47 -21.64
CA ASP A 261 25.77 -19.12 -21.34
C ASP A 261 26.18 -18.96 -19.87
N GLU A 262 25.42 -19.56 -18.93
CA GLU A 262 25.74 -19.50 -17.50
C GLU A 262 27.00 -20.30 -17.16
N LYS A 263 27.23 -21.45 -17.82
CA LYS A 263 28.40 -22.30 -17.58
C LYS A 263 29.70 -21.66 -18.08
N LEU A 264 29.65 -20.83 -19.13
CA LEU A 264 30.81 -20.13 -19.70
C LEU A 264 31.27 -18.92 -18.86
N LYS A 265 30.51 -18.51 -17.85
CA LYS A 265 30.90 -17.44 -16.90
C LYS A 265 31.80 -17.94 -15.76
N ILE A 266 31.92 -19.25 -15.59
CA ILE A 266 32.73 -19.93 -14.56
C ILE A 266 34.12 -20.20 -15.14
#